data_AF-A0A1R4HFB8-F1
#
_entry.id   AF-A0A1R4HFB8-F1
#
_cell.length_a   1.000
_cell.length_b   1.000
_cell.length_c   1.000
_cell.angle_alpha   90.00
_cell.angle_beta   90.00
_cell.angle_gamma   90.00
#
_symmetry.space_group_name_H-M   'P 1'
#
loop_
_entity.id
_entity.type
_entity.pdbx_description
1 polymer ?
#
loop_
_entity_poly.entity_id
_entity_poly.type
_entity_poly.pdbx_seq_one_letter_code
_entity_poly.pdbx_strand_id
1 'polypeptide(L)'
;MYRLGWPGAALLAGIGIPLLIKVEIIHDTEANVYVATSPDLTGLVVEAETLDELEKEVWELVPELLTLDKPMLRTKTVTHVSFFQPPVAV
;
A
#
# COMPACT_ATOMS: atom_id res chain seq x y z
N MET A 1 -5.29 10.56 9.22
CA MET A 1 -4.00 9.86 9.12
C MET A 1 -3.16 10.56 8.07
N TYR A 2 -1.84 10.70 8.26
CA TYR A 2 -0.96 11.38 7.29
C TYR A 2 -0.38 10.36 6.30
N ARG A 3 -0.32 10.71 5.01
CA ARG A 3 0.07 9.77 3.96
C ARG A 3 1.58 9.50 3.97
N LEU A 4 1.98 8.24 3.80
CA LEU A 4 3.37 7.84 3.65
C LEU A 4 3.94 8.50 2.37
N GLY A 5 5.19 8.97 2.42
CA GLY A 5 5.83 9.68 1.31
C GLY A 5 5.54 11.18 1.23
N TRP A 6 4.59 11.71 2.02
CA TRP A 6 4.35 13.15 2.10
C TRP A 6 5.36 13.87 3.04
N PRO A 7 5.61 15.18 2.85
CA PRO A 7 6.59 15.92 3.65
C PRO A 7 6.34 15.85 5.17
N GLY A 8 7.31 15.36 5.94
CA GLY A 8 7.19 15.24 7.40
C GLY A 8 6.59 13.92 7.90
N ALA A 9 6.18 13.01 7.00
CA ALA A 9 5.67 11.69 7.36
C ALA A 9 6.65 10.89 8.25
N ALA A 10 7.96 10.94 7.95
CA ALA A 10 8.98 10.24 8.72
C ALA A 10 9.06 10.71 10.18
N LEU A 11 8.86 12.02 10.43
CA LEU A 11 8.86 12.57 11.78
C LEU A 11 7.63 12.09 12.56
N LEU A 12 6.45 12.13 11.94
CA LEU A 12 5.21 11.63 12.55
C LEU A 12 5.33 10.13 12.89
N ALA A 13 5.88 9.33 11.97
CA ALA A 13 6.12 7.92 12.24
C ALA A 13 7.16 7.68 13.35
N GLY A 14 8.20 8.50 13.43
CA GLY A 14 9.23 8.44 14.46
C GLY A 14 8.69 8.67 15.88
N ILE A 15 7.61 9.45 16.02
CA ILE A 15 6.91 9.68 17.30
C ILE A 15 5.72 8.72 17.53
N GLY A 16 5.58 7.69 16.69
CA GLY A 16 4.57 6.63 16.86
C GLY A 16 3.19 6.94 16.28
N ILE A 17 3.06 7.97 15.44
CA ILE A 17 1.79 8.26 14.76
C ILE A 17 1.66 7.32 13.55
N PRO A 18 0.55 6.58 13.42
CA PRO A 18 0.30 5.72 12.28
C PRO A 18 0.15 6.55 10.99
N LEU A 19 0.84 6.12 9.94
CA LEU A 19 0.73 6.71 8.60
C LEU A 19 -0.30 5.94 7.77
N LEU A 20 -0.61 6.46 6.57
CA LEU A 20 -1.52 5.83 5.61
C LEU A 20 -0.76 5.43 4.35
N ILE A 21 -0.96 4.20 3.87
CA ILE A 21 -0.50 3.71 2.56
C ILE A 21 -1.70 3.71 1.62
N LYS A 22 -1.60 4.43 0.51
CA LYS A 22 -2.57 4.34 -0.58
C LYS A 22 -2.19 3.16 -1.48
N VAL A 23 -3.09 2.20 -1.60
CA VAL A 23 -2.99 1.10 -2.57
C VAL A 23 -3.99 1.38 -3.69
N GLU A 24 -3.50 1.41 -4.91
CA GLU A 24 -4.28 1.61 -6.12
C GLU A 24 -4.59 0.25 -6.75
N ILE A 25 -5.87 -0.02 -7.00
CA ILE A 25 -6.34 -1.26 -7.62
C ILE A 25 -6.74 -0.96 -9.06
N ILE A 26 -6.23 -1.75 -10.00
CA ILE A 26 -6.57 -1.70 -11.42
C ILE A 26 -7.15 -3.06 -11.78
N HIS A 27 -8.28 -3.09 -12.49
CA HIS A 27 -8.81 -4.33 -13.05
C HIS A 27 -8.31 -4.47 -14.49
N ASP A 28 -7.49 -5.49 -14.75
CA ASP A 28 -7.10 -5.87 -16.11
C ASP A 28 -8.18 -6.78 -16.69
N THR A 29 -8.97 -6.24 -17.62
CA THR A 29 -10.07 -6.98 -18.26
C THR A 29 -9.61 -8.01 -19.29
N GLU A 30 -8.38 -7.88 -19.81
CA GLU A 30 -7.83 -8.83 -20.79
C GLU A 30 -7.35 -10.10 -20.09
N ALA A 31 -6.64 -9.94 -18.97
CA ALA A 31 -6.21 -11.05 -18.13
C ALA A 31 -7.28 -11.51 -17.12
N ASN A 32 -8.33 -10.71 -16.90
CA ASN A 32 -9.39 -10.93 -15.91
C ASN A 32 -8.82 -11.10 -14.48
N VAL A 33 -7.93 -10.19 -14.10
CA VAL A 33 -7.30 -10.13 -12.77
C VAL A 33 -7.32 -8.70 -12.23
N TYR A 34 -7.25 -8.58 -10.91
CA TYR A 34 -6.99 -7.31 -10.23
C TYR A 34 -5.51 -7.16 -9.95
N VAL A 35 -5.00 -5.94 -10.11
CA VAL A 35 -3.62 -5.57 -9.86
C VAL A 35 -3.59 -4.47 -8.80
N ALA A 36 -2.88 -4.69 -7.70
CA ALA A 36 -2.61 -3.70 -6.67
C ALA A 36 -1.21 -3.12 -6.83
N THR A 37 -1.09 -1.80 -6.78
CA THR A 37 0.20 -1.10 -6.70
C THR A 37 0.13 0.07 -5.72
N SER A 38 1.26 0.67 -5.36
CA SER A 38 1.26 1.84 -4.49
C SER A 38 2.34 2.86 -4.86
N PRO A 39 1.98 4.15 -5.01
CA PRO A 39 2.96 5.24 -5.06
C PRO A 39 3.64 5.52 -3.72
N ASP A 40 3.11 4.98 -2.61
CA ASP A 40 3.58 5.26 -1.25
C ASP A 40 4.58 4.20 -0.76
N LEU A 41 4.59 3.02 -1.40
CA LEU A 41 5.41 1.88 -1.03
C LEU A 41 6.11 1.31 -2.27
N THR A 42 7.41 1.60 -2.40
CA THR A 42 8.21 1.15 -3.55
C THR A 42 8.21 -0.37 -3.64
N GLY A 43 7.90 -0.91 -4.82
CA GLY A 43 7.95 -2.35 -5.09
C GLY A 43 6.66 -3.11 -4.75
N LEU A 44 5.61 -2.45 -4.25
CA LEU A 44 4.30 -3.09 -4.11
C LEU A 44 3.66 -3.28 -5.49
N VAL A 45 3.64 -4.53 -5.95
CA VAL A 45 2.88 -5.00 -7.11
C VAL A 45 2.36 -6.39 -6.77
N VAL A 46 1.04 -6.56 -6.77
CA VAL A 46 0.35 -7.82 -6.46
C VAL A 46 -0.76 -8.01 -7.49
N GLU A 47 -0.98 -9.24 -7.94
CA GLU A 47 -2.10 -9.58 -8.83
C GLU A 47 -2.90 -10.75 -8.26
N ALA A 48 -4.22 -10.72 -8.40
CA ALA A 48 -5.09 -11.82 -7.97
C ALA A 48 -6.39 -11.86 -8.77
N GLU A 49 -7.04 -13.02 -8.83
CA GLU A 49 -8.33 -13.21 -9.52
C GLU A 49 -9.47 -12.51 -8.78
N THR A 50 -9.34 -12.34 -7.46
CA THR A 50 -10.36 -11.74 -6.59
C THR A 50 -9.79 -10.59 -5.75
N LEU A 51 -10.65 -9.63 -5.40
CA LEU A 51 -10.28 -8.52 -4.52
C LEU A 51 -9.89 -8.99 -3.11
N ASP A 52 -10.52 -10.05 -2.59
CA ASP A 52 -10.24 -10.59 -1.27
C ASP A 52 -8.83 -11.21 -1.20
N GLU A 53 -8.45 -11.97 -2.23
CA GLU A 53 -7.09 -12.52 -2.36
C GLU A 53 -6.06 -11.41 -2.53
N LEU A 54 -6.37 -10.41 -3.37
CA LEU A 54 -5.51 -9.24 -3.58
C LEU A 54 -5.25 -8.50 -2.27
N GLU A 55 -6.30 -8.22 -1.49
CA GLU A 55 -6.20 -7.53 -0.21
C GLU A 55 -5.35 -8.34 0.78
N LYS A 56 -5.60 -9.66 0.87
CA LYS A 56 -4.83 -10.55 1.74
C LYS A 56 -3.34 -10.52 1.42
N GLU A 57 -2.97 -10.69 0.15
CA GLU A 57 -1.57 -10.69 -0.28
C GLU A 57 -0.90 -9.33 -0.05
N VAL A 58 -1.60 -8.23 -0.29
CA VAL A 58 -1.11 -6.88 0.05
C VAL A 58 -0.82 -6.77 1.54
N TRP A 59 -1.70 -7.25 2.42
CA TRP A 59 -1.49 -7.21 3.87
C TRP A 59 -0.29 -8.05 4.32
N GLU A 60 -0.02 -9.17 3.67
CA GLU A 60 1.13 -10.04 3.94
C GLU A 60 2.45 -9.39 3.48
N LEU A 61 2.46 -8.72 2.32
CA LEU A 61 3.67 -8.13 1.72
C LEU A 61 4.06 -6.74 2.26
N VAL A 62 3.08 -5.93 2.66
CA VAL A 62 3.32 -4.55 3.12
C VAL A 62 4.37 -4.46 4.25
N PRO A 63 4.35 -5.28 5.31
CA PRO A 63 5.35 -5.22 6.38
C PRO A 63 6.78 -5.48 5.90
N GLU A 64 6.96 -6.42 4.96
CA GLU A 64 8.27 -6.77 4.40
C GLU A 64 8.80 -5.63 3.54
N LEU A 65 7.98 -5.12 2.62
CA LEU A 65 8.35 -4.00 1.75
C LEU A 65 8.61 -2.72 2.55
N LEU A 66 7.85 -2.44 3.61
CA LEU A 66 8.10 -1.30 4.49
C LEU A 66 9.47 -1.38 5.15
N THR A 67 9.87 -2.58 5.56
CA THR A 67 11.18 -2.82 6.20
C THR A 67 12.32 -2.59 5.22
N LEU A 68 12.12 -2.94 3.94
CA LEU A 68 13.12 -2.77 2.88
C LEU A 68 13.22 -1.32 2.37
N ASP A 69 12.08 -0.68 2.09
CA ASP A 69 12.02 0.67 1.51
C ASP A 69 12.31 1.76 2.55
N LYS A 70 11.91 1.52 3.81
CA LYS A 70 11.98 2.53 4.89
C LYS A 70 12.50 1.92 6.21
N PRO A 71 13.75 1.44 6.26
CA PRO A 71 14.30 0.76 7.44
C PRO A 71 14.34 1.63 8.71
N MET A 72 14.25 2.96 8.58
CA MET A 72 14.17 3.88 9.72
C MET A 72 12.77 3.97 10.35
N LEU A 73 11.73 3.53 9.65
CA LEU A 73 10.39 3.43 10.22
C LEU A 73 10.36 2.18 11.10
N ARG A 74 10.13 2.35 12.41
CA ARG A 74 9.97 1.20 13.31
C ARG A 74 8.76 0.39 12.84
N THR A 75 8.94 -0.92 12.65
CA THR A 75 7.93 -1.90 12.19
C THR A 75 6.63 -1.91 13.00
N LYS A 76 6.60 -1.28 14.19
CA LYS A 76 5.41 -1.13 15.04
C LYS A 76 4.54 0.08 14.72
N THR A 77 4.95 0.96 13.81
CA THR A 77 4.09 2.05 13.35
C THR A 77 3.10 1.45 12.36
N VAL A 78 1.96 0.98 12.88
CA VAL A 78 0.85 0.40 12.09
C VAL A 78 0.48 1.41 11.02
N THR A 79 0.81 1.10 9.78
CA THR A 79 0.50 1.97 8.66
C THR A 79 -0.82 1.45 8.10
N HIS A 80 -1.87 2.25 8.18
CA HIS A 80 -3.18 1.85 7.69
C HIS A 80 -3.14 1.77 6.17
N VAL A 81 -3.53 0.62 5.63
CA VAL A 81 -3.61 0.40 4.19
C VAL A 81 -5.02 0.79 3.74
N SER A 82 -5.10 1.65 2.73
CA SER A 82 -6.35 2.07 2.12
C SER A 82 -6.36 1.69 0.65
N PHE A 83 -7.38 0.94 0.25
CA PHE A 83 -7.56 0.50 -1.13
C PHE A 83 -8.38 1.52 -1.90
N PHE A 84 -7.90 1.88 -3.08
CA PHE A 84 -8.52 2.86 -3.95
C PHE A 84 -8.57 2.31 -5.38
N GLN A 85 -9.76 2.13 -5.91
CA GLN A 85 -9.95 1.86 -7.33
C GLN A 85 -10.20 3.20 -8.03
N PRO A 86 -9.33 3.65 -8.96
CA PRO A 86 -9.63 4.83 -9.76
C PRO A 86 -10.89 4.59 -10.59
N PRO A 87 -11.70 5.63 -10.82
CA PRO A 87 -12.87 5.49 -11.69
C PRO A 87 -12.41 5.06 -13.08
N VAL A 88 -13.04 4.00 -13.60
CA VAL A 88 -12.82 3.57 -14.99
C VAL A 88 -13.36 4.68 -15.88
N ALA A 89 -12.48 5.34 -16.64
CA ALA A 89 -12.91 6.26 -17.69
C ALA A 89 -13.56 5.41 -18.79
N VAL A 90 -14.90 5.46 -18.85
CA VAL A 90 -15.72 4.86 -19.90
C VAL A 90 -15.79 5.81 -21.09
#